data_AF-A0A7V9G432-F1
#
_entry.id   AF-A0A7V9G432-F1
#
_cell.length_a   1.000
_cell.length_b   1.000
_cell.length_c   1.000
_cell.angle_alpha   90.00
_cell.angle_beta   90.00
_cell.angle_gamma   90.00
#
_symmetry.space_group_name_H-M   'P 1'
#
loop_
_entity.id
_entity.type
_entity.pdbx_description
1 polymer ?
#
loop_
_entity_poly.entity_id
_entity_poly.type
_entity_poly.pdbx_seq_one_letter_code
_entity_poly.pdbx_strand_id
1 'polypeptide(L)' 'MPLRPGPSHLWIVRHGESAGNIARDQAEAAGAPLIHLASRDMDIPLSPRGEEQARALAAWFQQQPAQ' A
#
# COMPACT_ATOMS: atom_id res chain seq x y z
N MET A 1 30.56 -2.99 23.41
CA MET A 1 29.10 -3.07 23.66
C MET A 1 28.61 -4.40 23.11
N PRO A 2 27.91 -5.25 23.88
CA PRO A 2 27.33 -6.46 23.32
C PRO A 2 26.17 -6.09 22.38
N LEU A 3 26.07 -6.77 21.23
CA LEU A 3 24.94 -6.62 20.31
C LEU A 3 23.66 -7.14 20.97
N ARG A 4 22.57 -6.38 20.89
CA ARG A 4 21.25 -6.85 21.30
C ARG A 4 20.69 -7.76 20.20
N PRO A 5 19.95 -8.83 20.55
CA PRO A 5 19.25 -9.64 19.56
C PRO A 5 18.27 -8.75 18.76
N GLY A 6 18.21 -8.97 17.45
CA GLY A 6 17.29 -8.30 16.55
C GLY A 6 15.84 -8.79 16.70
N PRO A 7 14.90 -8.23 15.93
CA PRO A 7 13.50 -8.66 15.97
C PRO A 7 13.37 -10.14 15.57
N SER A 8 12.46 -10.86 16.23
CA SER A 8 12.14 -12.26 15.88
C SER A 8 11.35 -12.36 14.56
N HIS A 9 10.60 -11.31 14.19
CA HIS A 9 9.80 -11.25 12.98
C HIS A 9 9.77 -9.84 12.38
N LEU A 10 9.69 -9.76 11.06
CA LEU A 10 9.54 -8.53 10.29
C LEU A 10 8.42 -8.72 9.26
N TRP A 11 7.41 -7.85 9.33
CA TRP A 11 6.32 -7.81 8.35
C TRP A 11 6.57 -6.68 7.36
N ILE A 12 6.53 -6.99 6.07
CA ILE A 12 6.64 -6.01 4.98
C ILE A 12 5.34 -6.08 4.20
N VAL A 13 4.65 -4.95 4.13
CA VAL A 13 3.31 -4.85 3.53
C VAL A 13 3.34 -3.79 2.45
N ARG A 14 2.84 -4.12 1.26
CA ARG A 14 2.57 -3.14 0.21
C ARG A 14 1.26 -2.41 0.52
N HIS A 15 1.22 -1.10 0.28
CA HIS A 15 -0.02 -0.34 0.39
C HIS A 15 -1.10 -0.86 -0.57
N GLY A 16 -2.38 -0.63 -0.24
CA GLY A 16 -3.51 -0.93 -1.12
C GLY A 16 -3.54 0.00 -2.35
N GLU A 17 -4.48 -0.22 -3.26
CA GLU A 17 -4.67 0.64 -4.43
C GLU A 17 -4.78 2.12 -4.04
N SER A 18 -3.99 2.98 -4.69
CA SER A 18 -4.03 4.43 -4.49
C SER A 18 -4.70 5.15 -5.65
N ALA A 19 -5.11 6.40 -5.45
CA ALA A 19 -5.57 7.26 -6.54
C ALA A 19 -4.51 7.44 -7.64
N GLY A 20 -3.22 7.31 -7.31
CA GLY A 20 -2.11 7.32 -8.25
C GLY A 20 -2.04 6.06 -9.10
N ASN A 21 -2.40 4.89 -8.56
CA ASN A 21 -2.54 3.68 -9.36
C ASN A 21 -3.69 3.82 -10.37
N ILE A 22 -4.83 4.37 -9.94
CA ILE A 22 -5.97 4.65 -10.83
C ILE A 22 -5.56 5.63 -11.94
N ALA A 23 -4.87 6.73 -11.59
CA ALA A 23 -4.41 7.72 -12.56
C ALA A 23 -3.42 7.12 -13.57
N ARG A 24 -2.52 6.24 -13.11
CA ARG A 24 -1.62 5.50 -14.00
C ARG A 24 -2.40 4.61 -14.97
N ASP A 25 -3.31 3.79 -14.46
CA ASP A 25 -4.07 2.85 -15.28
C ASP A 25 -4.93 3.59 -16.32
N GLN A 26 -5.47 4.77 -15.97
CA GLN A 26 -6.14 5.68 -16.90
C GLN A 26 -5.20 6.24 -17.97
N ALA A 27 -4.00 6.70 -17.58
CA ALA A 27 -3.01 7.19 -18.52
C ALA A 27 -2.57 6.10 -19.50
N GLU A 28 -2.32 4.89 -19.01
CA GLU A 28 -1.98 3.71 -19.83
C GLU A 28 -3.11 3.37 -20.82
N ALA A 29 -4.35 3.31 -20.36
CA ALA A 29 -5.51 3.06 -21.21
C ALA A 29 -5.72 4.14 -22.28
N ALA A 30 -5.37 5.39 -21.98
CA ALA A 30 -5.43 6.50 -22.91
C ALA A 30 -4.19 6.63 -23.82
N GLY A 31 -3.16 5.80 -23.64
CA GLY A 31 -1.87 5.93 -24.32
C GLY A 31 -1.15 7.25 -23.98
N ALA A 32 -1.45 7.85 -22.83
CA ALA A 32 -0.85 9.10 -22.41
C ALA A 32 0.59 8.88 -21.92
N PRO A 33 1.55 9.73 -22.33
CA PRO A 33 2.95 9.59 -21.93
C PRO A 33 3.21 10.00 -20.47
N LEU A 34 2.24 10.64 -19.82
CA LEU A 34 2.37 11.20 -18.48
C LEU A 34 1.17 10.83 -17.61
N ILE A 35 1.45 10.59 -16.33
CA ILE A 35 0.44 10.37 -15.30
C ILE A 35 0.10 11.73 -14.68
N HIS A 36 -1.16 12.14 -14.76
CA HIS A 36 -1.62 13.35 -14.11
C HIS A 36 -1.96 13.08 -12.64
N LEU A 37 -1.11 13.57 -11.74
CA LEU A 37 -1.33 13.52 -10.29
C LEU A 37 -1.71 14.91 -9.78
N ALA A 38 -2.77 15.00 -8.99
CA ALA A 38 -3.25 16.26 -8.42
C ALA A 38 -2.43 16.71 -7.18
N SER A 39 -1.67 15.79 -6.58
CA SER A 39 -0.83 16.00 -5.40
C SER A 39 0.54 15.37 -5.61
N ARG A 40 1.48 15.63 -4.67
CA ARG A 40 2.75 14.90 -4.65
C ARG A 40 2.47 13.41 -4.49
N ASP A 41 3.25 12.58 -5.17
CA ASP A 41 3.05 11.12 -5.19
C ASP A 41 2.97 10.52 -3.78
N MET A 42 3.82 10.99 -2.86
CA MET A 42 3.84 10.53 -1.46
C MET A 42 2.60 10.91 -0.64
N ASP A 43 1.84 11.91 -1.09
CA ASP A 43 0.65 12.44 -0.42
C ASP A 43 -0.65 11.91 -1.07
N ILE A 44 -0.56 10.93 -1.97
CA ILE A 44 -1.71 10.34 -2.66
C ILE A 44 -2.46 9.40 -1.71
N PRO A 45 -3.78 9.61 -1.51
CA PRO A 45 -4.57 8.73 -0.67
C PRO A 45 -4.81 7.37 -1.31
N LEU A 46 -5.15 6.39 -0.46
CA LEU A 46 -5.75 5.14 -0.93
C LEU A 46 -7.07 5.44 -1.65
N SER A 47 -7.39 4.60 -2.64
CA SER A 47 -8.75 4.57 -3.18
C SER A 47 -9.70 3.92 -2.16
N PRO A 48 -11.04 4.06 -2.31
CA PRO A 48 -11.99 3.32 -1.49
C PRO A 48 -11.71 1.80 -1.48
N ARG A 49 -11.33 1.23 -2.62
CA ARG A 49 -10.90 -0.16 -2.76
C ARG A 49 -9.58 -0.42 -2.02
N GLY A 50 -8.62 0.50 -2.07
CA GLY A 50 -7.39 0.41 -1.30
C GLY A 50 -7.62 0.39 0.21
N GLU A 51 -8.59 1.16 0.71
CA GLU A 51 -8.99 1.10 2.12
C GLU A 51 -9.64 -0.24 2.48
N GLU A 52 -10.49 -0.79 1.61
CA GLU A 52 -11.07 -2.13 1.81
C GLU A 52 -9.98 -3.20 1.85
N GLN A 53 -8.97 -3.12 0.98
CA GLN A 53 -7.81 -4.01 1.01
C GLN A 53 -7.05 -3.91 2.34
N ALA A 54 -6.85 -2.69 2.86
CA ALA A 54 -6.21 -2.48 4.16
C ALA A 54 -7.05 -3.08 5.31
N ARG A 55 -8.38 -2.92 5.27
CA ARG A 55 -9.30 -3.53 6.24
C ARG A 55 -9.28 -5.05 6.16
N ALA A 56 -9.26 -5.63 4.95
CA ALA A 56 -9.16 -7.07 4.74
C ALA A 56 -7.83 -7.64 5.28
N LEU A 57 -6.72 -6.94 5.06
CA LEU A 57 -5.43 -7.32 5.63
C LEU A 57 -5.46 -7.29 7.17
N ALA A 58 -6.08 -6.26 7.76
CA ALA A 58 -6.23 -6.19 9.21
C ALA A 58 -7.04 -7.36 9.77
N ALA A 59 -8.13 -7.73 9.10
CA ALA A 59 -8.92 -8.90 9.47
C ALA A 59 -8.11 -10.21 9.38
N TRP A 60 -7.30 -10.37 8.32
CA TRP A 60 -6.42 -11.53 8.18
C TRP A 60 -5.33 -11.59 9.27
N PHE A 61 -4.76 -10.45 9.66
CA PHE A 61 -3.78 -10.38 10.76
C PHE A 61 -4.38 -10.84 12.09
N GLN A 62 -5.63 -10.48 12.38
CA GLN A 62 -6.33 -10.88 13.60
C GLN A 62 -6.56 -12.40 13.69
N GLN A 63 -6.53 -13.10 12.55
CA GLN A 63 -6.68 -14.55 12.48
C GLN A 63 -5.35 -15.29 12.58
N GLN A 64 -4.22 -14.60 12.58
CA GLN A 64 -2.92 -15.25 12.72
C GLN A 64 -2.76 -15.78 14.15
N PRO A 65 -2.17 -16.97 14.34
CA PRO A 65 -1.87 -17.48 15.67
C PRO A 65 -0.93 -16.51 16.41
N ALA A 66 -1.09 -16.43 17.73
CA ALA A 66 -0.14 -15.70 18.56
C ALA A 66 1.26 -16.33 18.38
N GLN A 67 2.23 -15.49 18.04
CA GLN A 67 3.64 -15.86 17.94
C GLN A 67 4.29 -16.00 19.32
#